data_AF-A0AAV2MI00-F1
#
_entry.id   AF-A0AAV2MI00-F1
#
_cell.length_a   1.000
_cell.length_b   1.000
_cell.length_c   1.000
_cell.angle_alpha   90.00
_cell.angle_beta   90.00
_cell.angle_gamma   90.00
#
_symmetry.space_group_name_H-M   'P 1'
#
loop_
_entity.id
_entity.type
_entity.pdbx_description
1 polymer ?
#
loop_
_entity_poly.entity_id
_entity_poly.type
_entity_poly.pdbx_seq_one_letter_code
_entity_poly.pdbx_strand_id
1 'polypeptide(L)' 'MVVTKIDKGRCGTLLQNLLSLQALIQSQTSSCFPQPLMVSSLNFWGVYLLRCFVAHITGRLQLANT' A
#
# COMPACT_ATOMS: atom_id res chain seq x y z
N MET A 1 -3.70 -4.07 2.63
CA MET A 1 -3.89 -4.51 1.23
C MET A 1 -2.77 -3.93 0.38
N VAL A 2 -2.28 -4.62 -0.67
CA VAL A 2 -1.21 -4.12 -1.56
C VAL A 2 -1.76 -3.93 -2.98
N VAL A 3 -1.67 -2.71 -3.51
CA VAL A 3 -2.10 -2.34 -4.87
C VAL A 3 -0.86 -2.29 -5.76
N THR A 4 -0.78 -3.20 -6.73
CA THR A 4 0.42 -3.36 -7.58
C THR A 4 0.25 -2.70 -8.94
N LYS A 5 1.36 -2.58 -9.69
CA LYS A 5 1.39 -2.09 -11.08
C LYS A 5 0.86 -0.66 -11.25
N ILE A 6 1.09 0.20 -10.26
CA ILE A 6 0.66 1.61 -10.32
C ILE A 6 1.35 2.40 -11.46
N ASP A 7 2.44 1.86 -12.00
CA ASP A 7 3.15 2.38 -13.18
C ASP A 7 2.36 2.26 -14.49
N LYS A 8 1.33 1.41 -14.57
CA LYS A 8 0.55 1.21 -15.79
C LYS A 8 -0.64 2.18 -15.93
N GLY A 9 -1.12 2.72 -14.82
CA GLY A 9 -2.29 3.61 -14.81
C GLY A 9 -1.89 5.06 -15.07
N ARG A 10 -2.69 5.78 -15.87
CA ARG A 10 -2.65 7.24 -15.86
C ARG A 10 -3.11 7.75 -14.49
N CYS A 11 -2.62 8.89 -14.02
CA CYS A 11 -2.98 9.44 -12.71
C CYS A 11 -4.49 9.49 -12.44
N GLY A 12 -5.29 9.91 -13.43
CA GLY A 12 -6.75 9.97 -13.29
C GLY A 12 -7.39 8.59 -13.06
N THR A 13 -6.99 7.59 -13.83
CA THR A 13 -7.46 6.20 -13.66
C THR A 13 -6.99 5.61 -12.34
N LEU A 14 -5.74 5.90 -11.93
CA LEU A 14 -5.22 5.45 -10.65
C LEU A 14 -6.02 6.03 -9.48
N LEU A 15 -6.36 7.32 -9.54
CA LEU A 15 -7.17 7.98 -8.53
C LEU A 15 -8.59 7.40 -8.45
N GLN A 16 -9.25 7.21 -9.59
CA GLN A 16 -10.58 6.60 -9.64
C GLN A 16 -10.57 5.19 -9.04
N ASN A 17 -9.60 4.36 -9.44
CA ASN A 17 -9.43 3.02 -8.90
C ASN A 17 -9.22 3.04 -7.38
N LEU A 18 -8.42 3.97 -6.86
CA LEU A 18 -8.14 4.10 -5.44
C LEU A 18 -9.38 4.51 -4.64
N LEU A 19 -10.18 5.45 -5.16
CA LEU A 19 -11.43 5.88 -4.53
C LEU A 19 -12.47 4.74 -4.49
N SER A 20 -12.65 4.02 -5.61
CA SER A 20 -13.55 2.86 -5.66
C SER A 20 -13.11 1.74 -4.71
N LEU A 21 -11.80 1.49 -4.64
CA LEU A 21 -11.23 0.49 -3.75
C LEU A 21 -11.42 0.88 -2.28
N GLN A 22 -11.24 2.16 -1.93
CA GLN A 22 -11.51 2.67 -0.58
C GLN A 22 -12.97 2.46 -0.17
N ALA A 23 -13.93 2.77 -1.06
CA ALA A 23 -15.34 2.52 -0.80
C ALA A 23 -15.65 1.03 -0.59
N LEU A 24 -15.01 0.14 -1.37
CA LEU A 24 -15.17 -1.31 -1.23
C LEU A 24 -14.59 -1.82 0.10
N ILE A 25 -13.41 -1.34 0.50
CA ILE A 25 -12.82 -1.70 1.80
C ILE A 25 -13.77 -1.31 2.94
N GLN A 26 -14.31 -0.09 2.90
CA GLN A 26 -15.21 0.40 3.95
C GLN A 26 -16.53 -0.35 4.02
N SER A 27 -17.09 -0.78 2.88
CA SER A 27 -18.40 -1.41 2.82
C SER A 27 -18.39 -2.93 2.93
N GLN A 28 -17.36 -3.60 2.40
CA GLN A 28 -17.34 -5.05 2.21
C GLN A 28 -16.29 -5.79 3.05
N THR A 29 -15.42 -5.08 3.79
CA THR A 29 -14.34 -5.74 4.54
C THR A 29 -14.34 -5.34 6.00
N SER A 30 -14.27 -6.33 6.90
CA SER A 30 -14.07 -6.14 8.34
C SER A 30 -12.59 -6.24 8.71
N SER A 31 -11.75 -5.38 8.12
CA SER A 31 -10.30 -5.41 8.35
C SER A 31 -9.84 -4.45 9.44
N CYS A 32 -8.95 -4.91 10.32
CA CYS A 32 -8.28 -4.11 11.34
C CYS A 32 -7.32 -3.05 10.75
N PHE A 33 -6.93 -3.18 9.47
CA PHE A 33 -6.03 -2.23 8.82
C PHE A 33 -6.44 -1.96 7.36
N PRO A 34 -7.23 -0.90 7.11
CA PRO A 34 -7.79 -0.63 5.79
C PRO A 34 -6.83 0.08 4.83
N GLN A 35 -5.61 0.46 5.23
CA GLN A 35 -4.74 1.27 4.39
C GLN A 35 -4.19 0.47 3.19
N PRO A 36 -4.46 0.89 1.94
CA PRO A 36 -3.88 0.28 0.75
C PRO A 36 -2.45 0.83 0.50
N LEU A 37 -1.49 -0.06 0.29
CA LEU A 37 -0.11 0.29 -0.07
C LEU A 37 0.07 0.19 -1.58
N MET A 38 0.28 1.33 -2.24
CA MET A 38 0.51 1.43 -3.67
C MET A 38 1.97 1.14 -4.01
N VAL A 39 2.22 0.18 -4.91
CA VAL A 39 3.57 -0.22 -5.31
C VAL A 39 3.73 -0.45 -6.81
N SER A 40 4.92 -0.14 -7.32
CA SER A 40 5.41 -0.59 -8.63
C SER A 40 6.69 -1.38 -8.44
N SER A 41 6.69 -2.66 -8.81
CA SER A 41 7.89 -3.49 -8.75
C SER A 41 8.91 -3.11 -9.81
N LEU A 42 8.46 -2.64 -10.99
CA LEU A 42 9.34 -2.24 -12.10
C LEU A 42 10.10 -0.96 -11.77
N ASN A 43 9.41 0.03 -11.20
CA ASN A 43 10.02 1.32 -10.86
C ASN A 43 10.46 1.42 -9.40
N PHE A 44 10.31 0.34 -8.63
CA PHE A 44 10.59 0.27 -7.18
C PHE A 44 9.80 1.27 -6.31
N TRP A 45 8.72 1.86 -6.85
CA TRP A 45 7.90 2.83 -6.11
C TRP A 45 7.11 2.15 -5.00
N GLY A 46 7.09 2.77 -3.82
CA GLY A 46 6.37 2.28 -2.65
C GLY A 46 6.93 0.99 -2.03
N VAL A 47 7.88 0.31 -2.69
CA VAL A 47 8.47 -0.96 -2.21
C VAL A 47 9.25 -0.75 -0.90
N TYR A 48 9.98 0.37 -0.78
CA TYR A 48 10.65 0.71 0.47
C TYR A 48 9.67 0.86 1.63
N LEU A 49 8.58 1.61 1.43
CA LEU A 49 7.53 1.78 2.43
C LEU A 49 6.87 0.44 2.80
N LEU A 50 6.60 -0.42 1.82
CA LEU A 50 6.08 -1.76 2.06
C LEU A 50 7.03 -2.61 2.91
N ARG A 51 8.34 -2.58 2.64
CA ARG A 51 9.35 -3.28 3.44
C ARG A 51 9.38 -2.77 4.88
N CYS A 52 9.36 -1.44 5.07
CA CYS A 52 9.31 -0.84 6.40
C CYS A 52 8.02 -1.22 7.14
N PHE A 53 6.88 -1.19 6.45
CA PHE A 53 5.60 -1.61 7.04
C PHE A 53 5.65 -3.06 7.51
N VAL A 54 6.12 -3.99 6.66
CA VAL A 54 6.28 -5.41 7.01
C VAL A 54 7.23 -5.57 8.20
N ALA A 55 8.38 -4.90 8.20
CA ALA A 55 9.32 -4.95 9.32
C ALA A 55 8.71 -4.40 10.61
N HIS A 56 7.92 -3.34 10.53
CA HIS A 56 7.21 -2.75 11.67
C HIS A 56 6.16 -3.71 12.24
N ILE A 57 5.24 -4.22 11.42
CA ILE A 57 4.17 -5.11 11.90
C ILE A 57 4.68 -6.46 12.39
N THR A 58 5.85 -6.91 11.90
CA THR A 58 6.49 -8.16 12.35
C THR A 58 7.42 -7.97 13.54
N GLY A 59 7.59 -6.74 14.04
CA GLY A 59 8.51 -6.43 15.14
C GLY A 59 9.98 -6.67 14.79
N ARG A 60 10.34 -6.55 13.51
CA ARG A 60 11.71 -6.75 12.97
C ARG A 60 12.41 -5.43 12.64
N LEU A 61 11.84 -4.29 13.00
CA LEU A 61 12.46 -2.99 12.82
C LEU A 61 13.56 -2.81 13.87
N GLN A 62 14.82 -3.06 13.50
CA GLN A 62 15.96 -2.68 14.33
C GLN A 62 16.12 -1.15 14.26
N LEU A 63 15.47 -0.44 15.17
CA LEU A 63 15.79 0.96 15.43
C LEU A 63 17.18 0.98 16.08
N ALA A 64 18.19 1.44 15.35
CA ALA A 64 19.44 1.85 15.98
C ALA A 64 19.07 3.00 16.93
N ASN A 65 19.41 2.89 18.21
CA ASN A 65 19.27 4.00 19.14
C ASN A 65 20.13 5.16 18.63
N THR A 66 19.48 6.18 18.06
CA THR A 66 20.06 7.48 17.74
C THR A 66 19.99 8.40 18.94
#